data_AF-A0A381WX30-F1
#
_entry.id   AF-A0A381WX30-F1
#
_cell.length_a   1.000
_cell.length_b   1.000
_cell.length_c   1.000
_cell.angle_alpha   90.00
_cell.angle_beta   90.00
_cell.angle_gamma   90.00
#
_symmetry.space_group_name_H-M   'P 1'
#
loop_
_entity.id
_entity.type
_entity.pdbx_description
1 polymer ?
#
loop_
_entity_poly.entity_id
_entity_poly.type
_entity_poly.pdbx_seq_one_letter_code
_entity_poly.pdbx_strand_id
1 'polypeptide(L)'
;VLVILVLGMLAVSAVSGQASASSAAEPGQDSGVVYLTFDDGPHPMYTPMILDLLERRGAQATFFPLGRRLEERWETHQIQDLLNRGHALGNHSWNHPRLLEMTRVDMRHELDQASAVVEKRAGYRPRCFRAPYGEVDATVLEVGNSMGMGHVAWDADPQEWRSPTVEEALGHIRARLHDGSVVLMHDRRWMTLPILAKLLQVLPADRWSFEALPQCGPGGDPLARMVSRNIDSLPVGSIWEVAHQEDEIRVTGWAYHPASPVGGLIVTVNANGQAPEVLGVTGRDHSFSVIVGAPVSLVPVCVWIGESGRTGHEAFLGCLQPVPAPQN
;
A
#
# COMPACT_ATOMS: atom_id res chain seq x y z
N VAL A 1 39.22 -86.04 -2.84
CA VAL A 1 39.48 -84.71 -3.43
C VAL A 1 38.47 -83.75 -2.85
N LEU A 2 38.99 -82.69 -2.22
CA LEU A 2 38.32 -81.72 -1.37
C LEU A 2 37.33 -80.84 -2.17
N VAL A 3 36.07 -80.73 -1.74
CA VAL A 3 35.18 -79.62 -2.14
C VAL A 3 34.40 -79.17 -0.90
N ILE A 4 34.78 -78.01 -0.37
CA ILE A 4 34.09 -77.31 0.71
C ILE A 4 33.00 -76.46 0.07
N LEU A 5 31.73 -76.77 0.34
CA LEU A 5 30.57 -75.99 -0.07
C LEU A 5 30.04 -75.25 1.16
N VAL A 6 30.31 -73.94 1.22
CA VAL A 6 29.80 -73.03 2.24
C VAL A 6 28.38 -72.65 1.84
N LEU A 7 27.37 -73.16 2.58
CA LEU A 7 25.98 -72.71 2.47
C LEU A 7 25.73 -71.64 3.54
N GLY A 8 25.73 -70.37 3.14
CA GLY A 8 25.35 -69.25 3.99
C GLY A 8 23.82 -69.14 4.11
N MET A 9 23.28 -69.31 5.31
CA MET A 9 21.91 -68.97 5.66
C MET A 9 21.76 -67.43 5.72
N LEU A 10 20.96 -66.86 4.82
CA LEU A 10 20.50 -65.47 4.92
C LEU A 10 19.18 -65.45 5.71
N ALA A 11 19.27 -65.00 6.97
CA ALA A 11 18.11 -64.61 7.76
C ALA A 11 17.57 -63.28 7.22
N VAL A 12 16.35 -63.28 6.70
CA VAL A 12 15.65 -62.06 6.28
C VAL A 12 14.97 -61.46 7.52
N SER A 13 15.61 -60.46 8.11
CA SER A 13 14.97 -59.63 9.13
C SER A 13 13.97 -58.68 8.46
N ALA A 14 12.69 -58.80 8.81
CA ALA A 14 11.67 -57.85 8.40
C ALA A 14 11.96 -56.49 9.04
N VAL A 15 12.47 -55.54 8.24
CA VAL A 15 12.58 -54.13 8.63
C VAL A 15 11.18 -53.54 8.55
N SER A 16 10.52 -53.40 9.70
CA SER A 16 9.33 -52.57 9.86
C SER A 16 9.75 -51.11 9.70
N GLY A 17 9.68 -50.61 8.46
CA GLY A 17 9.82 -49.20 8.16
C GLY A 17 8.65 -48.44 8.78
N GLN A 18 8.88 -47.82 9.94
CA GLN A 18 8.05 -46.69 10.34
C GLN A 18 8.34 -45.59 9.33
N ALA A 19 7.40 -45.40 8.41
CA ALA A 19 7.31 -44.14 7.70
C ALA A 19 7.13 -43.07 8.79
N SER A 20 8.15 -42.27 9.04
CA SER A 20 7.97 -40.99 9.71
C SER A 20 6.97 -40.23 8.89
N ALA A 21 5.73 -40.19 9.37
CA ALA A 21 4.77 -39.21 8.95
C ALA A 21 5.45 -37.85 9.20
N SER A 22 5.94 -37.23 8.13
CA SER A 22 6.08 -35.78 8.11
C SER A 22 4.73 -35.26 8.58
N SER A 23 4.71 -34.59 9.73
CA SER A 23 3.51 -33.92 10.21
C SER A 23 3.08 -33.01 9.08
N ALA A 24 1.98 -33.35 8.42
CA ALA A 24 1.25 -32.39 7.61
C ALA A 24 1.09 -31.17 8.51
N ALA A 25 1.62 -30.03 8.06
CA ALA A 25 1.38 -28.77 8.74
C ALA A 25 -0.14 -28.68 8.98
N GLU A 26 -0.52 -28.41 10.22
CA GLU A 26 -1.85 -27.91 10.56
C GLU A 26 -2.26 -26.86 9.50
N PRO A 27 -3.51 -26.85 9.00
CA PRO A 27 -3.93 -25.94 7.94
C PRO A 27 -3.48 -24.52 8.26
N GLY A 28 -2.56 -24.02 7.41
CA GLY A 28 -1.70 -22.88 7.68
C GLY A 28 -2.46 -21.65 8.16
N GLN A 29 -1.99 -21.11 9.27
CA GLN A 29 -2.53 -19.93 9.93
C GLN A 29 -1.99 -18.69 9.20
N ASP A 30 -2.45 -18.46 7.96
CA ASP A 30 -1.83 -17.44 7.08
C ASP A 30 -1.86 -16.03 7.71
N SER A 31 -0.73 -15.35 7.59
CA SER A 31 -0.46 -13.98 8.04
C SER A 31 0.56 -13.33 7.10
N GLY A 32 0.53 -12.01 6.96
CA GLY A 32 1.50 -11.29 6.12
C GLY A 32 1.01 -9.91 5.69
N VAL A 33 1.70 -9.37 4.69
CA VAL A 33 1.37 -8.09 4.06
C VAL A 33 0.59 -8.34 2.77
N VAL A 34 -0.47 -7.59 2.53
CA VAL A 34 -1.18 -7.56 1.24
C VAL A 34 -1.08 -6.17 0.62
N TYR A 35 -0.66 -6.11 -0.64
CA TYR A 35 -0.59 -4.87 -1.40
C TYR A 35 -1.87 -4.67 -2.21
N LEU A 36 -2.77 -3.84 -1.71
CA LEU A 36 -3.97 -3.44 -2.45
C LEU A 36 -3.59 -2.42 -3.52
N THR A 37 -4.01 -2.68 -4.76
CA THR A 37 -3.72 -1.79 -5.88
C THR A 37 -4.97 -1.42 -6.66
N PHE A 38 -5.02 -0.19 -7.15
CA PHE A 38 -6.20 0.35 -7.83
C PHE A 38 -5.85 1.01 -9.16
N ASP A 39 -6.38 0.47 -10.25
CA ASP A 39 -6.14 0.92 -11.62
C ASP A 39 -7.27 1.82 -12.15
N ASP A 40 -6.95 2.53 -13.22
CA ASP A 40 -7.83 3.38 -14.04
C ASP A 40 -8.32 4.68 -13.40
N GLY A 41 -7.91 4.98 -12.18
CA GLY A 41 -8.36 6.14 -11.44
C GLY A 41 -7.88 7.49 -11.98
N PRO A 42 -8.26 8.58 -11.30
CA PRO A 42 -9.23 8.59 -10.20
C PRO A 42 -10.68 8.77 -10.69
N HIS A 43 -11.63 8.28 -9.89
CA HIS A 43 -13.06 8.54 -10.05
C HIS A 43 -13.55 9.50 -8.96
N PRO A 44 -14.30 10.58 -9.29
CA PRO A 44 -14.68 11.61 -8.32
C PRO A 44 -15.46 11.13 -7.11
N MET A 45 -16.22 10.03 -7.25
CA MET A 45 -17.02 9.47 -6.15
C MET A 45 -16.41 8.22 -5.51
N TYR A 46 -15.74 7.36 -6.29
CA TYR A 46 -15.37 6.03 -5.80
C TYR A 46 -13.98 6.03 -5.17
N THR A 47 -13.02 6.76 -5.73
CA THR A 47 -11.69 6.89 -5.13
C THR A 47 -11.78 7.45 -3.71
N PRO A 48 -12.55 8.54 -3.41
CA PRO A 48 -12.72 8.98 -2.02
C PRO A 48 -13.35 7.93 -1.09
N MET A 49 -14.40 7.22 -1.56
CA MET A 49 -15.02 6.16 -0.76
C MET A 49 -14.08 4.97 -0.49
N ILE A 50 -13.16 4.68 -1.43
CA ILE A 50 -12.11 3.69 -1.26
C ILE A 50 -11.10 4.15 -0.20
N LEU A 51 -10.66 5.41 -0.26
CA LEU A 51 -9.78 5.99 0.76
C LEU A 51 -10.40 5.88 2.17
N ASP A 52 -11.69 6.20 2.31
CA ASP A 52 -12.42 6.08 3.58
C ASP A 52 -12.53 4.61 4.06
N LEU A 53 -12.66 3.65 3.14
CA LEU A 53 -12.67 2.22 3.47
C LEU A 53 -11.30 1.75 3.99
N LEU A 54 -10.22 2.18 3.33
CA LEU A 54 -8.86 1.87 3.71
C LEU A 54 -8.52 2.47 5.08
N GLU A 55 -8.87 3.74 5.30
CA GLU A 55 -8.66 4.47 6.54
C GLU A 55 -9.25 3.74 7.75
N ARG A 56 -10.49 3.24 7.65
CA ARG A 56 -11.15 2.48 8.73
C ARG A 56 -10.36 1.25 9.19
N ARG A 57 -9.53 0.70 8.32
CA ARG A 57 -8.68 -0.45 8.62
C ARG A 57 -7.24 -0.06 8.92
N GLY A 58 -6.88 1.22 8.83
CA GLY A 58 -5.50 1.69 8.87
C GLY A 58 -4.67 1.12 7.71
N ALA A 59 -5.32 0.88 6.57
CA ALA A 59 -4.73 0.26 5.40
C ALA A 59 -4.15 1.31 4.45
N GLN A 60 -3.00 0.98 3.86
CA GLN A 60 -2.41 1.73 2.76
C GLN A 60 -2.58 0.95 1.45
N ALA A 61 -2.38 1.63 0.33
CA ALA A 61 -2.62 1.07 -1.00
C ALA A 61 -1.81 1.84 -2.05
N THR A 62 -1.72 1.26 -3.25
CA THR A 62 -1.09 1.91 -4.41
C THR A 62 -2.11 2.18 -5.51
N PHE A 63 -2.16 3.40 -6.00
CA PHE A 63 -3.07 3.79 -7.07
C PHE A 63 -2.27 3.98 -8.37
N PHE A 64 -2.76 3.40 -9.45
CA PHE A 64 -2.23 3.52 -10.81
C PHE A 64 -3.24 4.32 -11.64
N PRO A 65 -3.24 5.67 -11.52
CA PRO A 65 -4.17 6.52 -12.25
C PRO A 65 -3.82 6.61 -13.73
N LEU A 66 -4.85 6.86 -14.56
CA LEU A 66 -4.64 7.36 -15.90
C LEU A 66 -4.25 8.83 -15.84
N GLY A 67 -3.19 9.21 -16.54
CA GLY A 67 -2.71 10.60 -16.56
C GLY A 67 -3.80 11.59 -16.94
N ARG A 68 -4.59 11.27 -17.98
CA ARG A 68 -5.70 12.09 -18.44
C ARG A 68 -6.76 12.32 -17.36
N ARG A 69 -7.14 11.29 -16.62
CA ARG A 69 -8.18 11.42 -15.58
C ARG A 69 -7.67 12.20 -14.39
N LEU A 70 -6.39 12.03 -14.04
CA LEU A 70 -5.77 12.79 -12.99
C LEU A 70 -5.74 14.28 -13.37
N GLU A 71 -5.43 14.61 -14.63
CA GLU A 71 -5.49 15.99 -15.13
C GLU A 71 -6.91 16.58 -15.13
N GLU A 72 -7.90 15.83 -15.63
CA GLU A 72 -9.26 16.32 -15.83
C GLU A 72 -10.10 16.40 -14.56
N ARG A 73 -9.82 15.56 -13.55
CA ARG A 73 -10.77 15.29 -12.47
C ARG A 73 -10.26 15.63 -11.08
N TRP A 74 -8.94 15.68 -10.88
CA TRP A 74 -8.34 15.80 -9.56
C TRP A 74 -7.34 16.94 -9.48
N GLU A 75 -7.43 17.68 -8.39
CA GLU A 75 -6.55 18.80 -8.08
C GLU A 75 -5.39 18.39 -7.18
N THR A 76 -4.38 19.25 -7.09
CA THR A 76 -3.15 19.02 -6.31
C THR A 76 -3.45 18.67 -4.86
N HIS A 77 -4.44 19.32 -4.23
CA HIS A 77 -4.78 19.06 -2.82
C HIS A 77 -5.34 17.64 -2.60
N GLN A 78 -6.09 17.09 -3.55
CA GLN A 78 -6.63 15.72 -3.45
C GLN A 78 -5.53 14.67 -3.60
N ILE A 79 -4.56 14.93 -4.49
CA ILE A 79 -3.37 14.08 -4.62
C ILE A 79 -2.50 14.15 -3.37
N GLN A 80 -2.28 15.34 -2.80
CA GLN A 80 -1.52 15.45 -1.55
C GLN A 80 -2.25 14.83 -0.36
N ASP A 81 -3.58 14.88 -0.31
CA ASP A 81 -4.39 14.17 0.69
C ASP A 81 -4.20 12.65 0.59
N LEU A 82 -4.31 12.07 -0.62
CA LEU A 82 -4.02 10.65 -0.86
C LEU A 82 -2.62 10.26 -0.36
N LEU A 83 -1.60 11.09 -0.64
CA LEU A 83 -0.22 10.86 -0.21
C LEU A 83 -0.02 11.07 1.30
N ASN A 84 -0.72 12.05 1.89
CA ASN A 84 -0.67 12.30 3.32
C ASN A 84 -1.18 11.08 4.10
N ARG A 85 -2.23 10.43 3.61
CA ARG A 85 -2.79 9.18 4.17
C ARG A 85 -1.90 7.94 3.99
N GLY A 86 -0.70 8.11 3.40
CA GLY A 86 0.30 7.05 3.24
C GLY A 86 0.11 6.15 2.02
N HIS A 87 -0.81 6.48 1.12
CA HIS A 87 -0.95 5.75 -0.16
C HIS A 87 0.17 6.14 -1.14
N ALA A 88 0.41 5.28 -2.14
CA ALA A 88 1.39 5.51 -3.20
C ALA A 88 0.73 5.73 -4.56
N LEU A 89 1.47 6.38 -5.47
CA LEU A 89 1.07 6.60 -6.87
C LEU A 89 2.04 5.93 -7.84
N GLY A 90 1.50 5.10 -8.72
CA GLY A 90 2.17 4.60 -9.91
C GLY A 90 1.73 5.34 -11.18
N ASN A 91 2.09 4.78 -12.33
CA ASN A 91 1.71 5.25 -13.65
C ASN A 91 0.90 4.18 -14.39
N HIS A 92 -0.25 4.55 -14.96
CA HIS A 92 -1.08 3.63 -15.77
C HIS A 92 -1.30 4.11 -17.20
N SER A 93 -0.29 4.73 -17.81
CA SER A 93 -0.35 5.43 -19.10
C SER A 93 -1.26 6.67 -19.11
N TRP A 94 -1.32 7.35 -20.25
CA TRP A 94 -2.14 8.55 -20.40
C TRP A 94 -3.60 8.20 -20.68
N ASN A 95 -3.85 7.33 -21.67
CA ASN A 95 -5.17 7.02 -22.20
C ASN A 95 -5.54 5.52 -22.18
N HIS A 96 -4.77 4.68 -21.48
CA HIS A 96 -4.98 3.24 -21.41
C HIS A 96 -4.86 2.50 -22.77
N PRO A 97 -3.88 2.80 -23.65
CA PRO A 97 -3.67 2.01 -24.86
C PRO A 97 -2.99 0.66 -24.55
N ARG A 98 -3.11 -0.29 -25.48
CA ARG A 98 -2.30 -1.51 -25.44
C ARG A 98 -0.86 -1.18 -25.82
N LEU A 99 0.03 -1.06 -24.83
CA LEU A 99 1.41 -0.63 -25.06
C LEU A 99 2.17 -1.54 -26.04
N LEU A 100 1.85 -2.84 -26.07
CA LEU A 100 2.45 -3.80 -27.02
C LEU A 100 2.19 -3.49 -28.50
N GLU A 101 1.12 -2.74 -28.81
CA GLU A 101 0.74 -2.41 -30.18
C GLU A 101 1.34 -1.07 -30.65
N MET A 102 2.15 -0.43 -29.81
CA MET A 102 2.68 0.92 -30.03
C MET A 102 4.14 0.90 -30.50
N THR A 103 4.61 2.02 -31.06
CA THR A 103 6.04 2.23 -31.23
C THR A 103 6.69 2.61 -29.90
N ARG A 104 8.01 2.42 -29.76
CA ARG A 104 8.74 2.88 -28.55
C ARG A 104 8.55 4.36 -28.24
N VAL A 105 8.43 5.19 -29.27
CA VAL A 105 8.22 6.64 -29.13
C VAL A 105 6.83 6.92 -28.56
N ASP A 106 5.80 6.28 -29.09
CA ASP A 106 4.43 6.47 -28.62
C ASP A 106 4.23 5.90 -27.21
N MET A 107 4.81 4.72 -26.90
CA MET A 107 4.81 4.16 -25.55
C MET A 107 5.44 5.13 -24.54
N ARG A 108 6.61 5.68 -24.87
CA ARG A 108 7.28 6.68 -24.03
C ARG A 108 6.41 7.91 -23.85
N HIS A 109 5.76 8.38 -24.91
CA HIS A 109 4.88 9.54 -24.84
C HIS A 109 3.71 9.33 -23.87
N GLU A 110 3.01 8.20 -23.98
CA GLU A 110 1.92 7.81 -23.07
C GLU A 110 2.35 7.79 -21.60
N LEU A 111 3.50 7.16 -21.33
CA LEU A 111 4.03 7.06 -19.97
C LEU A 111 4.54 8.42 -19.46
N ASP A 112 5.15 9.23 -20.32
CA ASP A 112 5.79 10.48 -19.92
C ASP A 112 4.76 11.58 -19.63
N GLN A 113 3.69 11.65 -20.45
CA GLN A 113 2.57 12.56 -20.19
C GLN A 113 1.90 12.26 -18.87
N ALA A 114 1.61 10.99 -18.59
CA ALA A 114 1.04 10.60 -17.30
C ALA A 114 1.97 10.93 -16.12
N SER A 115 3.27 10.66 -16.27
CA SER A 115 4.27 10.97 -15.24
C SER A 115 4.39 12.47 -14.98
N ALA A 116 4.28 13.31 -16.01
CA ALA A 116 4.35 14.77 -15.88
C ALA A 116 3.17 15.34 -15.08
N VAL A 117 1.96 14.81 -15.26
CA VAL A 117 0.81 15.23 -14.45
C VAL A 117 0.94 14.75 -13.01
N VAL A 118 1.43 13.53 -12.78
CA VAL A 118 1.75 13.08 -11.42
C VAL A 118 2.78 14.00 -10.77
N GLU A 119 3.89 14.32 -11.45
CA GLU A 119 4.92 15.22 -10.92
C GLU A 119 4.35 16.59 -10.54
N LYS A 120 3.54 17.19 -11.42
CA LYS A 120 2.88 18.48 -11.17
C LYS A 120 2.01 18.48 -9.92
N ARG A 121 1.37 17.35 -9.57
CA ARG A 121 0.40 17.26 -8.45
C ARG A 121 1.03 16.68 -7.17
N ALA A 122 1.91 15.70 -7.31
CA ALA A 122 2.54 14.95 -6.23
C ALA A 122 3.87 15.58 -5.77
N GLY A 123 4.58 16.29 -6.66
CA GLY A 123 5.93 16.82 -6.42
C GLY A 123 7.06 15.86 -6.80
N TYR A 124 6.74 14.67 -7.32
CA TYR A 124 7.71 13.67 -7.76
C TYR A 124 7.17 12.85 -8.95
N ARG A 125 8.07 12.32 -9.78
CA ARG A 125 7.69 11.38 -10.87
C ARG A 125 7.49 9.96 -10.31
N PRO A 126 6.49 9.20 -10.81
CA PRO A 126 6.29 7.80 -10.41
C PRO A 126 7.55 6.95 -10.61
N ARG A 127 7.76 5.98 -9.71
CA ARG A 127 8.87 5.00 -9.78
C ARG A 127 8.42 3.62 -10.25
N CYS A 128 7.13 3.47 -10.49
CA CYS A 128 6.55 2.25 -10.97
C CYS A 128 5.44 2.55 -11.97
N PHE A 129 5.19 1.59 -12.86
CA PHE A 129 4.08 1.63 -13.79
C PHE A 129 3.41 0.26 -13.86
N ARG A 130 2.16 0.25 -14.30
CA ARG A 130 1.46 -0.97 -14.67
C ARG A 130 0.96 -0.79 -16.10
N ALA A 131 1.30 -1.72 -16.97
CA ALA A 131 0.83 -1.67 -18.34
C ALA A 131 -0.69 -1.91 -18.38
N PRO A 132 -1.47 -1.11 -19.12
CA PRO A 132 -2.86 -1.42 -19.41
C PRO A 132 -3.04 -2.88 -19.85
N TYR A 133 -4.11 -3.52 -19.37
CA TYR A 133 -4.42 -4.93 -19.62
C TYR A 133 -3.40 -5.95 -19.02
N GLY A 134 -2.35 -5.47 -18.33
CA GLY A 134 -1.26 -6.31 -17.81
C GLY A 134 -0.32 -6.86 -18.89
N GLU A 135 -0.45 -6.38 -20.13
CA GLU A 135 0.26 -6.91 -21.28
C GLU A 135 1.64 -6.27 -21.43
N VAL A 136 2.70 -7.10 -21.39
CA VAL A 136 4.09 -6.65 -21.46
C VAL A 136 4.95 -7.56 -22.32
N ASP A 137 5.97 -6.97 -22.94
CA ASP A 137 7.06 -7.64 -23.62
C ASP A 137 8.39 -6.96 -23.23
N ALA A 138 9.50 -7.44 -23.79
CA ALA A 138 10.81 -6.87 -23.51
C ALA A 138 10.88 -5.36 -23.84
N THR A 139 10.17 -4.91 -24.88
CA THR A 139 10.16 -3.50 -25.28
C THR A 139 9.42 -2.62 -24.28
N VAL A 140 8.23 -3.02 -23.84
CA VAL A 140 7.45 -2.28 -22.83
C VAL A 140 8.23 -2.17 -21.52
N LEU A 141 8.84 -3.27 -21.07
CA LEU A 141 9.67 -3.28 -19.87
C LEU A 141 10.90 -2.38 -20.00
N GLU A 142 11.60 -2.43 -21.14
CA GLU A 142 12.78 -1.58 -21.39
C GLU A 142 12.42 -0.09 -21.43
N VAL A 143 11.31 0.27 -22.09
CA VAL A 143 10.84 1.67 -22.13
C VAL A 143 10.54 2.16 -20.71
N GLY A 144 9.76 1.42 -19.92
CA GLY A 144 9.47 1.77 -18.53
C GLY A 144 10.74 1.91 -17.67
N ASN A 145 11.64 0.92 -17.74
CA ASN A 145 12.89 0.93 -16.98
C ASN A 145 13.80 2.11 -17.37
N SER A 146 13.87 2.46 -18.65
CA SER A 146 14.64 3.62 -19.13
C SER A 146 14.06 4.97 -18.67
N MET A 147 12.84 4.97 -18.13
CA MET A 147 12.19 6.12 -17.49
C MET A 147 12.27 6.06 -15.96
N GLY A 148 13.00 5.08 -15.41
CA GLY A 148 13.12 4.88 -13.96
C GLY A 148 11.90 4.22 -13.32
N MET A 149 11.02 3.59 -14.12
CA MET A 149 9.80 2.95 -13.63
C MET A 149 9.85 1.43 -13.73
N GLY A 150 9.71 0.73 -12.61
CA GLY A 150 9.54 -0.72 -12.58
C GLY A 150 8.11 -1.15 -12.90
N HIS A 151 7.93 -2.21 -13.70
CA HIS A 151 6.60 -2.76 -13.97
C HIS A 151 6.05 -3.50 -12.75
N VAL A 152 4.78 -3.30 -12.44
CA VAL A 152 4.06 -3.98 -11.34
C VAL A 152 2.94 -4.84 -11.90
N ALA A 153 3.08 -6.16 -11.77
CA ALA A 153 2.02 -7.12 -12.06
C ALA A 153 1.08 -7.29 -10.84
N TRP A 154 0.27 -8.35 -10.84
CA TRP A 154 -0.57 -8.73 -9.70
C TRP A 154 -0.61 -10.25 -9.56
N ASP A 155 -0.91 -10.72 -8.36
CA ASP A 155 -1.16 -12.13 -8.07
C ASP A 155 -2.64 -12.44 -8.18
N ALA A 156 -3.49 -11.62 -7.54
CA ALA A 156 -4.92 -11.86 -7.45
C ALA A 156 -5.74 -10.80 -8.20
N ASP A 157 -6.72 -11.26 -8.99
CA ASP A 157 -7.70 -10.43 -9.69
C ASP A 157 -9.11 -10.89 -9.28
N PRO A 158 -9.88 -10.08 -8.51
CA PRO A 158 -11.25 -10.39 -8.14
C PRO A 158 -12.23 -10.28 -9.32
N GLN A 159 -11.76 -9.81 -10.47
CA GLN A 159 -12.53 -9.62 -11.70
C GLN A 159 -13.73 -8.70 -11.51
N GLU A 160 -13.65 -7.72 -10.61
CA GLU A 160 -14.75 -6.80 -10.29
C GLU A 160 -15.21 -5.97 -11.50
N TRP A 161 -14.34 -5.83 -12.50
CA TRP A 161 -14.66 -5.26 -13.80
C TRP A 161 -15.72 -6.06 -14.60
N ARG A 162 -15.93 -7.34 -14.28
CA ARG A 162 -17.02 -8.20 -14.80
C ARG A 162 -18.29 -8.18 -13.94
N SER A 163 -18.31 -7.45 -12.83
CA SER A 163 -19.41 -7.42 -11.86
C SER A 163 -19.78 -8.81 -11.26
N PRO A 164 -18.82 -9.57 -10.71
CA PRO A 164 -19.07 -10.82 -10.00
C PRO A 164 -19.81 -10.56 -8.68
N THR A 165 -20.29 -11.61 -8.04
CA THR A 165 -20.71 -11.53 -6.64
C THR A 165 -19.50 -11.28 -5.73
N VAL A 166 -19.73 -10.70 -4.55
CA VAL A 166 -18.66 -10.45 -3.56
C VAL A 166 -17.96 -11.76 -3.16
N GLU A 167 -18.70 -12.86 -3.00
CA GLU A 167 -18.10 -14.14 -2.61
C GLU A 167 -17.25 -14.76 -3.73
N GLU A 168 -17.65 -14.65 -4.99
CA GLU A 168 -16.82 -15.07 -6.13
C GLU A 168 -15.51 -14.26 -6.19
N ALA A 169 -15.60 -12.94 -6.05
CA ALA A 169 -14.44 -12.07 -5.99
C ALA A 169 -13.48 -12.43 -4.86
N LEU A 170 -14.00 -12.68 -3.64
CA LEU A 170 -13.19 -13.13 -2.52
C LEU A 170 -12.60 -14.52 -2.74
N GLY A 171 -13.31 -15.41 -3.42
CA GLY A 171 -12.80 -16.72 -3.82
C GLY A 171 -11.57 -16.59 -4.72
N HIS A 172 -11.60 -15.67 -5.70
CA HIS A 172 -10.45 -15.38 -6.56
C HIS A 172 -9.25 -14.82 -5.80
N ILE A 173 -9.50 -13.94 -4.81
CA ILE A 173 -8.45 -13.38 -3.96
C ILE A 173 -7.84 -14.47 -3.08
N ARG A 174 -8.66 -15.20 -2.32
CA ARG A 174 -8.20 -16.25 -1.39
C ARG A 174 -7.41 -17.35 -2.09
N ALA A 175 -7.78 -17.72 -3.31
CA ALA A 175 -7.08 -18.76 -4.07
C ALA A 175 -5.62 -18.40 -4.43
N ARG A 176 -5.23 -17.13 -4.31
CA ARG A 176 -3.89 -16.63 -4.63
C ARG A 176 -3.28 -15.78 -3.51
N LEU A 177 -3.90 -15.79 -2.33
CA LEU A 177 -3.46 -15.00 -1.19
C LEU A 177 -2.26 -15.67 -0.52
N HIS A 178 -1.21 -14.90 -0.29
CA HIS A 178 -0.02 -15.23 0.47
C HIS A 178 0.60 -13.94 1.01
N ASP A 179 1.60 -14.06 1.90
CA ASP A 179 2.40 -12.91 2.32
C ASP A 179 3.07 -12.26 1.10
N GLY A 180 2.88 -10.95 0.94
CA GLY A 180 3.36 -10.16 -0.18
C GLY A 180 2.45 -10.15 -1.42
N SER A 181 1.24 -10.74 -1.37
CA SER A 181 0.33 -10.75 -2.53
C SER A 181 -0.06 -9.34 -2.98
N VAL A 182 -0.05 -9.13 -4.30
CA VAL A 182 -0.56 -7.92 -4.95
C VAL A 182 -1.96 -8.19 -5.49
N VAL A 183 -2.95 -7.45 -4.99
CA VAL A 183 -4.35 -7.55 -5.42
C VAL A 183 -4.67 -6.41 -6.39
N LEU A 184 -5.07 -6.75 -7.60
CA LEU A 184 -5.57 -5.80 -8.61
C LEU A 184 -7.04 -5.49 -8.35
N MET A 185 -7.40 -4.21 -8.28
CA MET A 185 -8.76 -3.70 -8.34
C MET A 185 -8.77 -2.42 -9.17
N HIS A 186 -9.95 -1.84 -9.42
CA HIS A 186 -10.11 -0.59 -10.14
C HIS A 186 -10.91 0.42 -9.31
N ASP A 187 -10.38 1.61 -9.05
CA ASP A 187 -11.05 2.66 -8.27
C ASP A 187 -12.08 3.47 -9.08
N ARG A 188 -12.43 3.01 -10.28
CA ARG A 188 -13.55 3.51 -11.09
C ARG A 188 -14.75 2.56 -11.16
N ARG A 189 -14.69 1.41 -10.50
CA ARG A 189 -15.73 0.40 -10.53
C ARG A 189 -16.47 0.39 -9.20
N TRP A 190 -17.80 0.52 -9.25
CA TRP A 190 -18.61 0.54 -8.03
C TRP A 190 -18.50 -0.78 -7.24
N MET A 191 -18.32 -1.92 -7.95
CA MET A 191 -18.20 -3.25 -7.35
C MET A 191 -16.94 -3.40 -6.47
N THR A 192 -15.92 -2.55 -6.68
CA THR A 192 -14.75 -2.47 -5.81
C THR A 192 -15.13 -2.16 -4.36
N LEU A 193 -16.15 -1.32 -4.13
CA LEU A 193 -16.53 -0.88 -2.78
C LEU A 193 -16.98 -2.05 -1.88
N PRO A 194 -17.99 -2.87 -2.24
CA PRO A 194 -18.40 -3.98 -1.40
C PRO A 194 -17.34 -5.10 -1.31
N ILE A 195 -16.57 -5.34 -2.37
CA ILE A 195 -15.46 -6.31 -2.36
C ILE A 195 -14.38 -5.88 -1.37
N LEU A 196 -13.91 -4.64 -1.48
CA LEU A 196 -12.89 -4.07 -0.59
C LEU A 196 -13.39 -4.08 0.86
N ALA A 197 -14.61 -3.61 1.11
CA ALA A 197 -15.20 -3.60 2.45
C ALA A 197 -15.21 -5.00 3.06
N LYS A 198 -15.61 -6.01 2.28
CA LYS A 198 -15.66 -7.39 2.76
C LYS A 198 -14.25 -7.98 2.93
N LEU A 199 -13.31 -7.68 2.04
CA LEU A 199 -11.92 -8.13 2.14
C LEU A 199 -11.26 -7.63 3.43
N LEU A 200 -11.35 -6.33 3.70
CA LEU A 200 -10.80 -5.70 4.90
C LEU A 200 -11.43 -6.25 6.20
N GLN A 201 -12.69 -6.71 6.13
CA GLN A 201 -13.38 -7.35 7.25
C GLN A 201 -12.92 -8.80 7.49
N VAL A 202 -12.72 -9.58 6.43
CA VAL A 202 -12.44 -11.03 6.56
C VAL A 202 -10.97 -11.36 6.80
N LEU A 203 -10.06 -10.42 6.52
CA LEU A 203 -8.64 -10.54 6.85
C LEU A 203 -8.35 -9.85 8.19
N PRO A 204 -8.09 -10.61 9.27
CA PRO A 204 -8.02 -10.07 10.62
C PRO A 204 -6.74 -9.23 10.85
N ALA A 205 -6.86 -8.21 11.69
CA ALA A 205 -5.85 -7.14 11.90
C ALA A 205 -4.56 -7.59 12.58
N ASP A 206 -4.65 -8.61 13.40
CA ASP A 206 -3.53 -9.25 14.09
C ASP A 206 -2.70 -10.16 13.18
N ARG A 207 -3.19 -10.47 11.96
CA ARG A 207 -2.50 -11.36 11.01
C ARG A 207 -2.17 -10.71 9.67
N TRP A 208 -2.98 -9.76 9.22
CA TRP A 208 -2.82 -9.15 7.90
C TRP A 208 -2.74 -7.63 7.98
N SER A 209 -1.63 -7.09 7.48
CA SER A 209 -1.46 -5.67 7.19
C SER A 209 -1.74 -5.39 5.71
N PHE A 210 -2.07 -4.14 5.43
CA PHE A 210 -2.27 -3.65 4.06
C PHE A 210 -1.38 -2.45 3.86
N GLU A 211 -0.40 -2.59 2.96
CA GLU A 211 0.64 -1.60 2.74
C GLU A 211 0.61 -1.09 1.30
N ALA A 212 1.19 0.10 1.09
CA ALA A 212 1.50 0.55 -0.26
C ALA A 212 2.74 -0.21 -0.79
N LEU A 213 2.83 -0.39 -2.10
CA LEU A 213 3.96 -1.05 -2.74
C LEU A 213 5.25 -0.25 -2.50
N PRO A 214 6.29 -0.83 -1.88
CA PRO A 214 7.52 -0.12 -1.56
C PRO A 214 8.21 0.50 -2.78
N GLN A 215 8.12 -0.18 -3.93
CA GLN A 215 8.71 0.26 -5.20
C GLN A 215 7.95 1.42 -5.88
N CYS A 216 6.74 1.75 -5.42
CA CYS A 216 5.89 2.80 -6.01
C CYS A 216 5.87 4.09 -5.20
N GLY A 217 6.14 4.02 -3.90
CA GLY A 217 6.11 5.20 -3.05
C GLY A 217 7.22 6.20 -3.40
N PRO A 218 7.05 7.49 -3.02
CA PRO A 218 8.17 8.43 -2.95
C PRO A 218 9.22 7.99 -1.91
N GLY A 219 8.91 6.92 -1.14
CA GLY A 219 9.88 6.13 -0.38
C GLY A 219 10.60 6.89 0.72
N GLY A 220 9.96 7.93 1.27
CA GLY A 220 10.52 8.67 2.40
C GLY A 220 11.47 9.81 2.04
N ASP A 221 11.35 10.44 0.87
CA ASP A 221 11.94 11.77 0.63
C ASP A 221 10.91 12.88 0.83
N PRO A 222 10.83 13.50 2.04
CA PRO A 222 10.06 14.70 2.30
C PRO A 222 10.32 15.82 1.30
N LEU A 223 11.56 15.99 0.81
CA LEU A 223 11.98 17.18 0.08
C LEU A 223 11.21 17.35 -1.23
N ALA A 224 11.00 16.26 -1.98
CA ALA A 224 10.25 16.30 -3.23
C ALA A 224 8.83 16.86 -3.03
N ARG A 225 8.18 16.47 -1.93
CA ARG A 225 6.84 16.96 -1.58
C ARG A 225 6.87 18.38 -1.04
N MET A 226 7.89 18.75 -0.26
CA MET A 226 8.06 20.10 0.32
C MET A 226 8.29 21.19 -0.75
N VAL A 227 9.22 20.95 -1.69
CA VAL A 227 9.64 21.95 -2.69
C VAL A 227 8.53 22.31 -3.68
N SER A 228 7.56 21.41 -3.89
CA SER A 228 6.41 21.65 -4.76
C SER A 228 5.31 22.50 -4.13
N ARG A 229 5.46 22.93 -2.87
CA ARG A 229 4.42 23.65 -2.12
C ARG A 229 4.58 25.17 -2.19
N ASN A 230 3.45 25.87 -1.99
CA ASN A 230 3.37 27.34 -1.85
C ASN A 230 2.63 27.72 -0.55
N ILE A 231 2.61 29.01 -0.21
CA ILE A 231 2.07 29.49 1.07
C ILE A 231 0.58 29.17 1.30
N ASP A 232 -0.19 28.99 0.22
CA ASP A 232 -1.63 28.69 0.27
C ASP A 232 -1.92 27.18 0.27
N SER A 233 -0.87 26.36 0.21
CA SER A 233 -0.98 24.91 0.22
C SER A 233 -1.38 24.40 1.60
N LEU A 234 -2.23 23.37 1.65
CA LEU A 234 -2.39 22.61 2.88
C LEU A 234 -1.07 21.95 3.32
N PRO A 235 -0.89 21.68 4.63
CA PRO A 235 0.25 20.93 5.13
C PRO A 235 0.39 19.57 4.44
N VAL A 236 1.63 19.12 4.29
CA VAL A 236 1.97 17.79 3.76
C VAL A 236 2.81 17.02 4.76
N GLY A 237 2.67 15.70 4.79
CA GLY A 237 3.42 14.86 5.71
C GLY A 237 3.16 13.38 5.48
N SER A 238 3.71 12.55 6.36
CA SER A 238 3.43 11.12 6.40
C SER A 238 3.80 10.56 7.77
N ILE A 239 3.05 9.56 8.21
CA ILE A 239 3.40 8.74 9.38
C ILE A 239 4.41 7.69 8.91
N TRP A 240 5.56 7.61 9.59
CA TRP A 240 6.58 6.60 9.31
C TRP A 240 6.33 5.33 10.10
N GLU A 241 5.96 5.45 11.37
CA GLU A 241 5.81 4.30 12.26
C GLU A 241 4.76 4.57 13.34
N VAL A 242 3.98 3.53 13.66
CA VAL A 242 3.14 3.44 14.86
C VAL A 242 3.55 2.17 15.59
N ALA A 243 4.43 2.31 16.58
CA ALA A 243 5.04 1.20 17.29
C ALA A 243 4.43 1.04 18.69
N HIS A 244 4.03 -0.18 19.04
CA HIS A 244 3.62 -0.51 20.40
C HIS A 244 4.85 -0.75 21.28
N GLN A 245 4.92 -0.08 22.44
CA GLN A 245 5.99 -0.21 23.43
C GLN A 245 5.36 -0.35 24.82
N GLU A 246 5.29 -1.59 25.34
CA GLU A 246 4.66 -1.89 26.63
C GLU A 246 3.23 -1.32 26.74
N ASP A 247 3.01 -0.29 27.57
CA ASP A 247 1.73 0.40 27.80
C ASP A 247 1.60 1.73 27.01
N GLU A 248 2.45 1.94 26.01
CA GLU A 248 2.47 3.15 25.18
C GLU A 248 2.52 2.84 23.68
N ILE A 249 1.99 3.76 22.88
CA ILE A 249 2.19 3.78 21.42
C ILE A 249 3.05 4.98 21.06
N ARG A 250 4.17 4.71 20.39
CA ARG A 250 5.02 5.74 19.80
C ARG A 250 4.58 5.97 18.35
N VAL A 251 4.26 7.21 18.02
CA VAL A 251 3.96 7.63 16.65
C VAL A 251 5.10 8.51 16.16
N THR A 252 5.69 8.15 15.02
CA THR A 252 6.72 8.96 14.36
C THR A 252 6.33 9.30 12.93
N GLY A 253 6.81 10.44 12.45
CA GLY A 253 6.58 10.86 11.09
C GLY A 253 7.20 12.22 10.82
N TRP A 254 6.77 12.83 9.72
CA TRP A 254 7.20 14.17 9.34
C TRP A 254 6.03 14.98 8.80
N ALA A 255 6.16 16.29 8.90
CA ALA A 255 5.18 17.22 8.37
C ALA A 255 5.78 18.59 8.08
N TYR A 256 5.34 19.18 6.97
CA TYR A 256 5.80 20.46 6.48
C TYR A 256 4.63 21.32 5.98
N HIS A 257 4.75 22.62 6.23
CA HIS A 257 3.88 23.62 5.69
C HIS A 257 4.72 24.86 5.37
N PRO A 258 4.61 25.45 4.16
CA PRO A 258 5.41 26.62 3.80
C PRO A 258 5.21 27.84 4.69
N ALA A 259 4.06 27.97 5.37
CA ALA A 259 3.84 29.07 6.33
C ALA A 259 4.51 28.83 7.71
N SER A 260 4.96 27.60 7.98
CA SER A 260 5.76 27.23 9.15
C SER A 260 7.07 26.54 8.73
N PRO A 261 7.97 27.26 8.00
CA PRO A 261 9.12 26.65 7.34
C PRO A 261 10.24 26.20 8.28
N VAL A 262 10.14 26.50 9.57
CA VAL A 262 11.12 26.11 10.61
C VAL A 262 10.59 25.01 11.54
N GLY A 263 9.48 24.36 11.17
CA GLY A 263 8.76 23.41 12.02
C GLY A 263 7.75 24.09 12.94
N GLY A 264 7.33 23.39 13.99
CA GLY A 264 6.35 23.87 14.98
C GLY A 264 4.88 23.58 14.62
N LEU A 265 4.63 22.70 13.67
CA LEU A 265 3.27 22.26 13.34
C LEU A 265 2.72 21.42 14.47
N ILE A 266 1.49 21.71 14.90
CA ILE A 266 0.77 20.96 15.92
C ILE A 266 0.51 19.55 15.41
N VAL A 267 0.84 18.56 16.24
CA VAL A 267 0.54 17.15 16.00
C VAL A 267 -0.63 16.75 16.89
N THR A 268 -1.76 16.47 16.27
CA THR A 268 -2.97 16.01 16.93
C THR A 268 -3.17 14.53 16.62
N VAL A 269 -3.41 13.72 17.64
CA VAL A 269 -3.51 12.26 17.50
C VAL A 269 -4.82 11.76 18.07
N ASN A 270 -5.40 10.77 17.40
CA ASN A 270 -6.51 9.98 17.90
C ASN A 270 -6.10 8.51 17.99
N ALA A 271 -6.11 7.96 19.20
CA ALA A 271 -6.04 6.52 19.42
C ALA A 271 -7.35 6.10 20.07
N ASN A 272 -8.08 5.16 19.46
CA ASN A 272 -9.30 4.51 20.01
C ASN A 272 -10.61 5.27 19.96
N GLY A 273 -10.79 6.21 19.01
CA GLY A 273 -12.08 6.89 18.86
C GLY A 273 -12.43 7.79 20.05
N GLN A 274 -11.44 8.17 20.87
CA GLN A 274 -11.58 9.27 21.83
C GLN A 274 -11.64 10.61 21.10
N ALA A 275 -11.64 11.74 21.81
CA ALA A 275 -11.42 13.03 21.15
C ALA A 275 -9.95 13.10 20.69
N PRO A 276 -9.64 13.66 19.50
CA PRO A 276 -8.25 13.92 19.13
C PRO A 276 -7.56 14.85 20.14
N GLU A 277 -6.34 14.52 20.53
CA GLU A 277 -5.55 15.28 21.51
C GLU A 277 -4.29 15.87 20.86
N VAL A 278 -3.91 17.07 21.30
CA VAL A 278 -2.64 17.69 20.89
C VAL A 278 -1.51 17.09 21.71
N LEU A 279 -0.61 16.36 21.07
CA LEU A 279 0.45 15.60 21.75
C LEU A 279 1.87 16.12 21.50
N GLY A 280 2.04 17.05 20.56
CA GLY A 280 3.35 17.63 20.31
C GLY A 280 3.38 18.60 19.14
N VAL A 281 4.59 18.94 18.73
CA VAL A 281 4.85 19.76 17.53
C VAL A 281 5.98 19.17 16.70
N THR A 282 6.03 19.49 15.41
CA THR A 282 7.19 19.13 14.58
C THR A 282 8.45 19.88 15.00
N GLY A 283 9.60 19.20 14.91
CA GLY A 283 10.93 19.77 15.08
C GLY A 283 11.37 20.64 13.89
N ARG A 284 12.57 21.21 14.00
CA ARG A 284 13.18 22.04 12.95
C ARG A 284 13.58 21.26 11.70
N ASP A 285 13.77 19.96 11.87
CA ASP A 285 13.97 18.96 10.82
C ASP A 285 12.64 18.46 10.22
N HIS A 286 11.51 19.04 10.64
CA HIS A 286 10.15 18.67 10.24
C HIS A 286 9.68 17.30 10.71
N SER A 287 10.47 16.60 11.52
CA SER A 287 10.08 15.33 12.12
C SER A 287 9.19 15.54 13.35
N PHE A 288 8.42 14.53 13.72
CA PHE A 288 7.74 14.48 15.01
C PHE A 288 7.86 13.08 15.62
N SER A 289 7.87 13.03 16.95
CA SER A 289 7.75 11.80 17.73
C SER A 289 6.89 12.11 18.94
N VAL A 290 5.74 11.44 19.04
CA VAL A 290 4.77 11.63 20.12
C VAL A 290 4.39 10.28 20.72
N ILE A 291 3.95 10.31 21.98
CA ILE A 291 3.56 9.14 22.74
C ILE A 291 2.07 9.25 23.07
N VAL A 292 1.33 8.17 22.85
CA VAL A 292 -0.08 8.02 23.23
C VAL A 292 -0.19 6.86 24.21
N GLY A 293 -1.06 6.97 25.21
CA GLY A 293 -1.32 5.83 26.10
C GLY A 293 -1.87 4.64 25.32
N ALA A 294 -1.41 3.42 25.64
CA ALA A 294 -1.79 2.24 24.87
C ALA A 294 -3.30 1.95 24.97
N PRO A 295 -3.99 1.84 23.83
CA PRO A 295 -5.29 1.21 23.75
C PRO A 295 -5.37 -0.17 24.39
N VAL A 296 -6.55 -0.53 24.90
CA VAL A 296 -6.88 -1.94 25.22
C VAL A 296 -7.11 -2.77 23.94
N SER A 297 -7.32 -2.12 22.79
CA SER A 297 -7.68 -2.75 21.50
C SER A 297 -6.85 -2.21 20.33
N LEU A 298 -6.55 -3.06 19.33
CA LEU A 298 -5.87 -2.71 18.09
C LEU A 298 -6.72 -1.82 17.16
N VAL A 299 -6.98 -0.58 17.58
CA VAL A 299 -7.64 0.44 16.74
C VAL A 299 -6.58 1.21 15.97
N PRO A 300 -6.83 1.60 14.70
CA PRO A 300 -5.93 2.52 14.00
C PRO A 300 -5.64 3.78 14.80
N VAL A 301 -4.39 4.24 14.77
CA VAL A 301 -3.97 5.54 15.30
C VAL A 301 -3.96 6.54 14.16
N CYS A 302 -4.75 7.60 14.31
CA CYS A 302 -4.98 8.62 13.29
C CYS A 302 -4.27 9.92 13.66
N VAL A 303 -3.64 10.59 12.69
CA VAL A 303 -2.84 11.80 12.94
C VAL A 303 -3.31 12.96 12.05
N TRP A 304 -3.43 14.14 12.66
CA TRP A 304 -3.63 15.41 11.98
C TRP A 304 -2.48 16.35 12.29
N ILE A 305 -2.16 17.20 11.31
CA ILE A 305 -1.16 18.24 11.44
C ILE A 305 -1.76 19.60 11.11
N GLY A 306 -1.38 20.63 11.84
CA GLY A 306 -1.93 21.97 11.63
C GLY A 306 -1.13 23.08 12.26
N GLU A 307 -1.59 24.31 12.04
CA GLU A 307 -1.04 25.51 12.67
C GLU A 307 -1.96 25.95 13.81
N SER A 308 -1.37 26.43 14.90
CA SER A 308 -2.13 26.97 16.03
C SER A 308 -3.08 28.09 15.58
N GLY A 309 -4.35 28.01 15.97
CA GLY A 309 -5.34 29.07 15.71
C GLY A 309 -5.84 29.18 14.27
N ARG A 310 -5.52 28.24 13.37
CA ARG A 310 -6.01 28.21 11.98
C ARG A 310 -6.93 27.02 11.73
N THR A 311 -8.20 27.19 12.08
CA THR A 311 -9.24 26.20 11.76
C THR A 311 -9.38 26.03 10.25
N GLY A 312 -9.49 24.77 9.79
CA GLY A 312 -9.64 24.43 8.36
C GLY A 312 -8.34 24.37 7.54
N HIS A 313 -7.17 24.58 8.16
CA HIS A 313 -5.85 24.41 7.53
C HIS A 313 -5.11 23.16 8.04
N GLU A 314 -5.84 22.23 8.64
CA GLU A 314 -5.29 20.96 9.11
C GLU A 314 -5.21 19.96 7.96
N ALA A 315 -4.13 19.20 7.89
CA ALA A 315 -4.01 18.07 7.00
C ALA A 315 -4.10 16.77 7.79
N PHE A 316 -4.86 15.83 7.26
CA PHE A 316 -4.96 14.48 7.80
C PHE A 316 -3.85 13.60 7.23
N LEU A 317 -3.04 12.98 8.10
CA LEU A 317 -1.94 12.08 7.71
C LEU A 317 -2.35 10.60 7.67
N GLY A 318 -3.65 10.30 7.75
CA GLY A 318 -4.16 8.94 7.73
C GLY A 318 -4.21 8.29 9.11
N CYS A 319 -4.63 7.03 9.10
CA CYS A 319 -4.60 6.14 10.26
C CYS A 319 -3.72 4.93 9.94
N LEU A 320 -2.90 4.48 10.89
CA LEU A 320 -2.13 3.25 10.77
C LEU A 320 -2.44 2.29 11.92
N GLN A 321 -2.41 1.00 11.63
CA GLN A 321 -2.47 -0.03 12.65
C GLN A 321 -1.16 -0.04 13.45
N PRO A 322 -1.21 -0.08 14.80
CA PRO A 322 -0.01 -0.31 15.60
C PRO A 322 0.60 -1.66 15.26
N VAL A 323 1.90 -1.68 14.96
CA VAL A 323 2.63 -2.95 14.80
C VAL A 323 2.84 -3.52 16.21
N PRO A 324 2.39 -4.76 16.49
CA PRO A 324 2.63 -5.40 17.78
C PRO A 324 4.14 -5.51 18.04
N ALA A 325 4.55 -5.33 19.29
CA ALA A 325 5.93 -5.62 19.67
C ALA A 325 6.26 -7.08 19.34
N PRO A 326 7.49 -7.40 18.86
CA PRO A 326 7.91 -8.78 18.66
C PRO A 326 7.70 -9.55 19.96
N GLN A 327 6.98 -10.67 19.90
CA GLN A 327 6.91 -11.59 21.02
C GLN A 327 8.28 -12.28 21.11
N ASN A 328 9.09 -11.88 22.08
CA ASN A 328 10.34 -12.56 22.42
C ASN A 328 10.09 -13.92 23.08
#